data_AF-A0AAE3E851-F1
#
_entry.id   AF-A0AAE3E851-F1
#
_cell.length_a   1.000
_cell.length_b   1.000
_cell.length_c   1.000
_cell.angle_alpha   90.00
_cell.angle_beta   90.00
_cell.angle_gamma   90.00
#
_symmetry.space_group_name_H-M   'P 1'
#
loop_
_entity.id
_entity.type
_entity.pdbx_description
1 polymer ?
#
loop_
_entity_poly.entity_id
_entity_poly.type
_entity_poly.pdbx_seq_one_letter_code
_entity_poly.pdbx_strand_id
1 'polypeptide(L)'
;MREIMLSGQYMKTPADLHKYIESEMLFPEGSARTMEGLWDELMKIEYPTHITLIHSSAMLDEIYEYGEELVQDFYDACIENPNLTFTLVER
;
A
#
# COMPACT_ATOMS: atom_id res chain seq x y z
N MET A 1 13.22 12.34 -2.63
CA MET A 1 12.09 11.78 -1.89
C MET A 1 10.98 11.52 -2.88
N ARG A 2 10.48 10.29 -2.93
CA ARG A 2 9.37 9.89 -3.80
C ARG A 2 8.06 10.04 -3.01
N GLU A 3 7.05 10.63 -3.61
CA GLU A 3 5.72 10.79 -3.02
C GLU A 3 4.74 9.93 -3.82
N ILE A 4 4.01 9.06 -3.14
CA ILE A 4 3.07 8.12 -3.75
C ILE A 4 1.71 8.32 -3.11
N MET A 5 0.68 8.42 -3.93
CA MET A 5 -0.67 8.68 -3.48
C MET A 5 -1.57 7.54 -3.93
N LEU A 6 -1.97 6.70 -2.97
CA LEU A 6 -2.89 5.60 -3.21
C LEU A 6 -4.31 6.05 -2.88
N SER A 7 -5.28 5.65 -3.70
CA SER A 7 -6.69 5.87 -3.42
C SER A 7 -7.45 4.57 -3.20
N GLY A 8 -8.07 4.44 -2.02
CA GLY A 8 -8.90 3.31 -1.64
C GLY A 8 -10.13 3.10 -2.53
N GLN A 9 -10.55 4.11 -3.30
CA GLN A 9 -11.64 3.97 -4.28
C GLN A 9 -11.35 2.97 -5.40
N TYR A 10 -10.07 2.65 -5.64
CA TYR A 10 -9.65 1.65 -6.62
C TYR A 10 -9.42 0.26 -6.01
N MET A 11 -9.58 0.11 -4.70
CA MET A 11 -9.26 -1.11 -3.94
C MET A 11 -10.54 -1.85 -3.52
N LYS A 12 -11.26 -2.40 -4.50
CA LYS A 12 -12.60 -3.03 -4.28
C LYS A 12 -12.55 -4.52 -4.00
N THR A 13 -11.46 -5.16 -4.38
CA THR A 13 -11.17 -6.57 -4.10
C THR A 13 -9.69 -6.68 -3.76
N PRO A 14 -9.23 -7.75 -3.07
CA PRO A 14 -7.81 -7.96 -2.83
C PRO A 14 -6.98 -7.96 -4.13
N ALA A 15 -7.54 -8.51 -5.22
CA ALA A 15 -6.87 -8.52 -6.52
C ALA A 15 -6.75 -7.11 -7.13
N ASP A 16 -7.80 -6.29 -7.06
CA ASP A 16 -7.78 -4.91 -7.55
C ASP A 16 -6.80 -4.06 -6.74
N LEU A 17 -6.79 -4.23 -5.41
CA LEU A 17 -5.87 -3.58 -4.48
C LEU A 17 -4.42 -3.86 -4.86
N HIS A 18 -4.04 -5.13 -4.98
CA HIS A 18 -2.66 -5.50 -5.28
C HIS A 18 -2.22 -5.02 -6.65
N LYS A 19 -3.08 -5.20 -7.66
CA LYS A 19 -2.80 -4.72 -9.02
C LYS A 19 -2.64 -3.19 -9.06
N TYR A 20 -3.46 -2.47 -8.31
CA TYR A 20 -3.39 -1.02 -8.22
C TYR A 20 -2.11 -0.55 -7.53
N ILE A 21 -1.76 -1.14 -6.38
CA ILE A 21 -0.51 -0.83 -5.66
C ILE A 21 0.71 -1.13 -6.53
N GLU A 22 0.77 -2.30 -7.17
CA GLU A 22 1.86 -2.69 -8.08
C GLU A 22 2.08 -1.63 -9.18
N SER A 23 0.98 -1.12 -9.76
CA SER A 23 1.02 -0.07 -10.78
C SER A 23 1.51 1.28 -10.25
N GLU A 24 0.96 1.79 -9.15
CA GLU A 24 1.32 3.11 -8.59
C GLU A 24 2.72 3.12 -7.98
N MET A 25 3.12 2.00 -7.37
CA MET A 25 4.45 1.80 -6.79
C MET A 25 5.50 1.47 -7.84
N LEU A 26 5.11 1.17 -9.08
CA LEU A 26 5.99 0.71 -10.17
C LEU A 26 6.79 -0.54 -9.77
N PHE A 27 6.13 -1.46 -9.05
CA PHE A 27 6.74 -2.74 -8.70
C PHE A 27 6.79 -3.68 -9.92
N PRO A 28 7.70 -4.67 -9.93
CA PRO A 28 7.74 -5.67 -10.99
C PRO A 28 6.40 -6.40 -11.13
N GLU A 29 5.99 -6.70 -12.37
CA GLU A 29 4.70 -7.35 -12.61
C GLU A 29 4.59 -8.68 -11.85
N GLY A 30 3.55 -8.83 -11.04
CA GLY A 30 3.27 -10.03 -10.26
C GLY A 30 4.00 -10.12 -8.92
N SER A 31 4.92 -9.21 -8.61
CA SER A 31 5.72 -9.26 -7.37
C SER A 31 4.89 -8.95 -6.12
N ALA A 32 3.90 -8.08 -6.24
CA ALA A 32 3.08 -7.62 -5.12
C ALA A 32 1.62 -8.08 -5.28
N ARG A 33 1.39 -9.35 -5.67
CA ARG A 33 0.03 -9.92 -5.82
C ARG A 33 -0.51 -10.63 -4.58
N THR A 34 0.28 -10.65 -3.51
CA THR A 34 -0.06 -11.20 -2.19
C THR A 34 0.47 -10.25 -1.12
N MET A 35 -0.01 -10.42 0.12
CA MET A 35 0.47 -9.60 1.23
C MET A 35 1.97 -9.80 1.48
N GLU A 36 2.43 -11.05 1.47
CA GLU A 36 3.87 -11.39 1.54
C GLU A 36 4.69 -10.78 0.40
N GLY A 37 4.17 -10.83 -0.84
CA GLY A 37 4.86 -10.24 -1.99
C GLY A 37 4.95 -8.71 -1.90
N LEU A 38 3.87 -8.06 -1.43
CA LEU A 38 3.87 -6.62 -1.16
C LEU A 38 4.90 -6.27 -0.08
N TRP A 39 4.93 -7.02 1.02
CA TRP A 39 5.91 -6.86 2.09
C TRP A 39 7.35 -6.92 1.55
N ASP A 40 7.66 -7.94 0.76
CA ASP A 40 8.97 -8.11 0.13
C ASP A 40 9.38 -6.91 -0.74
N GLU A 41 8.44 -6.35 -1.52
CA GLU A 41 8.70 -5.17 -2.34
C GLU A 41 8.88 -3.89 -1.51
N LEU A 42 8.12 -3.72 -0.42
CA LEU A 42 8.28 -2.60 0.51
C LEU A 42 9.66 -2.63 1.18
N MET A 43 10.17 -3.81 1.54
CA MET A 43 11.50 -3.95 2.15
C MET A 43 12.64 -3.65 1.18
N LYS A 44 12.42 -3.78 -0.13
CA LYS A 44 13.42 -3.46 -1.16
C LYS A 44 13.54 -1.96 -1.47
N ILE A 45 12.71 -1.10 -0.88
CA ILE A 45 12.77 0.34 -1.13
C ILE A 45 14.02 0.94 -0.47
N GLU A 46 14.98 1.37 -1.30
CA GLU A 46 16.26 1.94 -0.86
C GLU A 46 16.28 3.48 -0.81
N TYR A 47 15.26 4.14 -1.36
CA TYR A 47 15.20 5.61 -1.44
C TYR A 47 14.05 6.16 -0.60
N PRO A 48 14.21 7.32 0.07
CA PRO A 48 13.15 7.93 0.86
C PRO A 48 11.84 8.08 0.07
N THR A 49 10.80 7.39 0.54
CA THR A 49 9.51 7.26 -0.11
C THR A 49 8.41 7.49 0.91
N HIS A 50 7.50 8.40 0.60
CA HIS A 50 6.30 8.67 1.38
C HIS A 50 5.08 8.11 0.63
N ILE A 51 4.24 7.38 1.36
CA ILE A 51 2.99 6.82 0.84
C ILE A 51 1.83 7.48 1.60
N THR A 52 0.91 8.09 0.86
CA THR A 52 -0.35 8.60 1.42
C THR A 52 -1.50 7.76 0.89
N LEU A 53 -2.24 7.09 1.77
CA LEU A 53 -3.50 6.44 1.42
C LEU A 53 -4.67 7.38 1.73
N ILE A 54 -5.51 7.61 0.70
CA ILE A 54 -6.72 8.44 0.79
C ILE A 54 -7.96 7.65 0.45
N HIS A 55 -9.12 8.15 0.90
CA HIS A 55 -10.39 7.44 0.74
C HIS A 55 -10.30 6.02 1.33
N SER A 56 -9.66 5.84 2.49
CA SER A 56 -9.48 4.51 3.08
C SER A 56 -10.84 3.93 3.51
N SER A 57 -11.78 4.78 3.91
CA SER A 57 -13.18 4.40 4.13
C SER A 57 -13.80 3.67 2.93
N ALA A 58 -13.62 4.16 1.70
CA ALA A 58 -14.14 3.52 0.50
C ALA A 58 -13.55 2.13 0.24
N MET A 59 -12.28 1.90 0.61
CA MET A 59 -11.67 0.56 0.56
C MET A 59 -12.25 -0.33 1.66
N LEU A 60 -12.34 0.17 2.89
CA LEU A 60 -12.82 -0.60 4.05
C LEU A 60 -14.29 -1.00 3.91
N ASP A 61 -15.10 -0.20 3.23
CA ASP A 61 -16.50 -0.55 2.92
C ASP A 61 -16.60 -1.79 2.00
N GLU A 62 -15.60 -2.02 1.13
CA GLU A 62 -15.59 -3.13 0.16
C GLU A 62 -14.83 -4.36 0.69
N ILE A 63 -13.69 -4.15 1.36
CA ILE A 63 -12.76 -5.21 1.77
C ILE A 63 -12.25 -5.03 3.21
N TYR A 64 -13.16 -4.71 4.14
CA TYR A 64 -12.87 -4.39 5.54
C TYR A 64 -11.64 -5.08 6.17
N GLU A 65 -11.71 -6.40 6.43
CA GLU A 65 -10.63 -7.12 7.12
C GLU A 65 -9.30 -7.07 6.35
N TYR A 66 -9.36 -7.20 5.03
CA TYR A 66 -8.17 -7.17 4.17
C TYR A 66 -7.54 -5.77 4.08
N GLY A 67 -8.39 -4.74 4.07
CA GLY A 67 -7.98 -3.35 4.06
C GLY A 67 -7.34 -2.92 5.38
N GLU A 68 -7.85 -3.41 6.51
CA GLU A 68 -7.21 -3.21 7.81
C GLU A 68 -5.82 -3.87 7.87
N GLU A 69 -5.70 -5.11 7.37
CA GLU A 69 -4.42 -5.82 7.27
C GLU A 69 -3.41 -5.04 6.41
N LEU A 70 -3.82 -4.56 5.23
CA LEU A 70 -2.96 -3.73 4.38
C LEU A 70 -2.46 -2.46 5.10
N VAL A 71 -3.35 -1.77 5.80
CA VAL A 71 -3.00 -0.54 6.53
C VAL A 71 -1.98 -0.85 7.62
N GLN A 72 -2.18 -1.94 8.35
CA GLN A 72 -1.26 -2.41 9.38
C GLN A 72 0.11 -2.74 8.78
N ASP A 73 0.16 -3.44 7.65
CA ASP A 73 1.40 -3.77 6.95
C ASP A 73 2.17 -2.53 6.50
N PHE A 74 1.50 -1.47 6.04
CA PHE A 74 2.17 -0.20 5.74
C PHE A 74 2.79 0.45 6.99
N TYR A 75 2.12 0.40 8.13
CA TYR A 75 2.68 0.90 9.39
C TYR A 75 3.88 0.08 9.83
N ASP A 76 3.78 -1.24 9.79
CA ASP A 76 4.85 -2.15 10.19
C ASP A 76 6.05 -2.04 9.24
N ALA A 77 5.81 -1.89 7.93
CA ALA A 77 6.86 -1.63 6.96
C ALA A 77 7.62 -0.30 7.22
N CYS A 78 6.96 0.73 7.76
CA CYS A 78 7.64 1.97 8.15
C CYS A 78 8.51 1.80 9.41
N ILE A 79 8.20 0.82 10.26
CA ILE A 79 9.03 0.49 11.42
C ILE A 79 10.30 -0.24 10.96
N GLU A 80 10.16 -1.19 10.04
CA GLU A 80 11.25 -2.05 9.57
C GLU A 80 12.12 -1.40 8.48
N ASN A 81 11.53 -0.58 7.61
CA ASN A 81 12.25 0.13 6.55
C ASN A 81 12.30 1.64 6.81
N PRO A 82 13.45 2.22 7.23
CA PRO A 82 13.59 3.64 7.54
C PRO A 82 13.48 4.56 6.31
N ASN A 83 13.48 4.00 5.09
CA ASN A 83 13.23 4.76 3.87
C ASN A 83 11.73 4.94 3.59
N LEU A 84 10.85 4.25 4.31
CA LEU A 84 9.42 4.35 4.16
C LEU A 84 8.79 5.24 5.23
N THR A 85 7.79 6.00 4.80
CA THR A 85 6.87 6.71 5.70
C THR A 85 5.47 6.59 5.13
N PHE A 86 4.47 6.51 6.02
CA PHE A 86 3.08 6.28 5.62
C PHE A 86 2.13 7.22 6.36
N THR A 87 1.13 7.73 5.66
CA THR A 87 0.04 8.53 6.25
C THR A 87 -1.32 8.11 5.69
N LEU A 88 -2.34 8.21 6.56
CA LEU A 88 -3.74 8.12 6.18
C LEU A 88 -4.34 9.52 6.16
N VAL A 89 -5.03 9.84 5.07
CA VAL A 89 -5.77 11.11 4.94
C VAL A 89 -7.16 10.83 4.39
N GLU A 90 -8.17 10.94 5.24
CA GLU A 90 -9.57 10.96 4.78
C GLU A 90 -9.86 12.34 4.18
N ARG A 91 -10.28 12.36 2.91
CA ARG A 91 -10.63 13.56 2.16
C ARG A 91 -11.78 13.31 1.19
#